data_AF-A0A938IBK1-F1
#
_entry.id   AF-A0A938IBK1-F1
#
_cell.length_a   1.000
_cell.length_b   1.000
_cell.length_c   1.000
_cell.angle_alpha   90.00
_cell.angle_beta   90.00
_cell.angle_gamma   90.00
#
_symmetry.space_group_name_H-M   'P 1'
#
loop_
_entity.id
_entity.type
_entity.pdbx_description
1 polymer ?
#
loop_
_entity_poly.entity_id
_entity_poly.type
_entity_poly.pdbx_seq_one_letter_code
_entity_poly.pdbx_strand_id
1 'polypeptide(L)'
;MSPVVAFFALFGATLVLLIAVLVTGRAARRRAHLALVALTVSALGATIWQAYRLGETVDLESAGWITPVHMLLARSATLSFAPTALLGLLTLRDGRRRRWHGRLAWLSFALSVLAAVTGVWMLVLAEPR
;
A
#
# COMPACT_ATOMS: atom_id res chain seq x y z
N MET A 1 20.89 -2.55 10.47
CA MET A 1 19.85 -1.55 10.81
C MET A 1 18.78 -2.24 11.64
N SER A 2 18.18 -1.58 12.63
CA SER A 2 17.10 -2.20 13.41
C SER A 2 15.87 -2.46 12.51
N PRO A 3 15.07 -3.51 12.79
CA PRO A 3 13.83 -3.78 12.05
C PRO A 3 12.86 -2.58 12.03
N VAL A 4 12.79 -1.83 13.14
CA VAL A 4 11.98 -0.62 13.27
C VAL A 4 12.40 0.46 12.27
N VAL A 5 13.69 0.80 12.21
CA VAL A 5 14.19 1.83 11.29
C VAL A 5 14.00 1.39 9.84
N ALA A 6 14.27 0.12 9.54
CA ALA A 6 14.08 -0.43 8.20
C ALA A 6 12.60 -0.41 7.78
N PHE A 7 11.69 -0.75 8.68
CA PHE A 7 10.24 -0.68 8.45
C PHE A 7 9.81 0.75 8.13
N PHE A 8 10.11 1.73 8.99
CA PHE A 8 9.68 3.12 8.76
C PHE A 8 10.31 3.74 7.51
N ALA A 9 11.55 3.41 7.19
CA ALA A 9 12.19 3.86 5.96
C ALA A 9 11.49 3.31 4.71
N LEU A 10 11.22 1.99 4.66
CA LEU A 10 10.52 1.36 3.54
C LEU A 10 9.06 1.79 3.45
N PHE A 11 8.39 1.95 4.59
CA PHE A 11 7.03 2.47 4.68
C PHE A 11 6.94 3.89 4.09
N GLY A 12 7.83 4.79 4.52
CA GLY A 12 7.93 6.15 3.97
C GLY A 12 8.22 6.16 2.47
N ALA A 13 9.16 5.33 2.01
CA ALA A 13 9.46 5.18 0.58
C ALA A 13 8.24 4.68 -0.21
N THR A 14 7.50 3.71 0.33
CA THR A 14 6.28 3.18 -0.29
C THR A 14 5.20 4.25 -0.42
N LEU A 15 5.00 5.10 0.61
CA LEU A 15 4.05 6.21 0.55
C LEU A 15 4.44 7.23 -0.53
N VAL A 16 5.72 7.60 -0.61
CA VAL A 16 6.22 8.53 -1.64
C VAL A 16 6.01 7.95 -3.04
N LEU A 17 6.35 6.68 -3.24
CA LEU A 17 6.14 5.99 -4.51
C LEU A 17 4.66 5.90 -4.89
N LEU A 18 3.79 5.61 -3.93
CA LEU A 18 2.34 5.54 -4.14
C LEU A 18 1.76 6.91 -4.59
N ILE A 19 2.21 8.00 -3.97
CA ILE A 19 1.85 9.36 -4.39
C ILE A 19 2.37 9.63 -5.80
N ALA A 20 3.62 9.25 -6.11
CA ALA A 20 4.21 9.43 -7.44
C ALA A 20 3.45 8.63 -8.52
N VAL A 21 2.95 7.43 -8.21
CA VAL A 21 2.09 6.63 -9.10
C VAL A 21 0.82 7.39 -9.46
N LEU A 22 0.15 8.01 -8.48
CA LEU A 22 -1.03 8.84 -8.74
C LEU A 22 -0.70 10.05 -9.61
N VAL A 23 0.37 10.79 -9.26
CA VAL A 23 0.77 12.00 -9.98
C VAL A 23 1.10 11.68 -11.45
N THR A 24 1.92 10.66 -11.68
CA THR A 24 2.28 10.24 -13.05
C THR A 24 1.11 9.66 -13.83
N GLY A 25 0.19 8.97 -13.16
CA GLY A 25 -1.06 8.48 -13.75
C GLY A 25 -1.97 9.62 -14.22
N ARG A 26 -2.15 10.66 -13.39
CA ARG A 26 -2.93 11.86 -13.77
C ARG A 26 -2.26 12.69 -14.85
N ALA A 27 -0.93 12.78 -14.85
CA ALA A 27 -0.14 13.47 -15.87
C ALA A 27 -0.02 12.68 -17.18
N ALA A 28 -0.67 11.52 -17.31
CA ALA A 28 -0.61 10.62 -18.47
C ALA A 28 0.82 10.19 -18.87
N ARG A 29 1.78 10.18 -17.92
CA ARG A 29 3.17 9.78 -18.14
C ARG A 29 3.33 8.27 -18.05
N ARG A 30 2.83 7.55 -19.04
CA ARG A 30 2.69 6.07 -19.02
C ARG A 30 3.96 5.30 -18.62
N ARG A 31 5.10 5.60 -19.24
CA ARG A 31 6.37 4.89 -18.95
C ARG A 31 6.80 5.07 -17.50
N ALA A 32 6.76 6.31 -17.01
CA ALA A 32 7.08 6.63 -15.62
C ALA A 32 6.07 5.99 -14.66
N HIS A 33 4.78 6.03 -14.98
CA HIS A 33 3.73 5.42 -14.18
C HIS A 33 3.95 3.91 -14.02
N LEU A 34 4.20 3.17 -15.11
CA LEU A 34 4.43 1.73 -15.04
C LEU A 34 5.70 1.38 -14.25
N ALA A 35 6.79 2.14 -14.43
CA ALA A 35 8.01 1.96 -13.66
C ALA A 35 7.75 2.21 -12.15
N LEU A 36 7.05 3.28 -11.81
CA LEU A 36 6.69 3.59 -10.43
C LEU A 36 5.73 2.56 -9.82
N VAL A 37 4.79 2.00 -10.58
CA VAL A 37 3.93 0.91 -10.11
C VAL A 37 4.77 -0.30 -9.73
N ALA A 38 5.71 -0.72 -10.59
CA ALA A 38 6.61 -1.83 -10.28
C ALA A 38 7.44 -1.57 -9.01
N LEU A 39 8.06 -0.39 -8.92
CA LEU A 39 8.82 0.02 -7.74
C LEU A 39 7.95 0.06 -6.46
N THR A 40 6.73 0.57 -6.56
CA THR A 40 5.78 0.63 -5.44
C THR A 40 5.43 -0.77 -4.95
N VAL A 41 5.17 -1.72 -5.85
CA VAL A 41 4.86 -3.11 -5.48
C VAL A 41 6.06 -3.77 -4.80
N SER A 42 7.27 -3.58 -5.31
CA SER A 42 8.50 -4.10 -4.68
C SER A 42 8.73 -3.49 -3.29
N ALA A 43 8.59 -2.17 -3.15
CA ALA A 43 8.75 -1.47 -1.87
C ALA A 43 7.68 -1.88 -0.86
N LEU A 44 6.43 -2.05 -1.30
CA LEU A 44 5.33 -2.56 -0.47
C LEU A 44 5.62 -3.98 0.01
N GLY A 45 6.08 -4.88 -0.86
CA GLY A 45 6.48 -6.23 -0.48
C GLY A 45 7.58 -6.24 0.59
N ALA A 46 8.61 -5.40 0.42
CA ALA A 46 9.67 -5.22 1.42
C ALA A 46 9.14 -4.64 2.74
N THR A 47 8.22 -3.68 2.67
CA THR A 47 7.57 -3.07 3.85
C THR A 47 6.77 -4.11 4.63
N ILE A 48 5.97 -4.94 3.93
CA ILE A 48 5.20 -6.03 4.54
C ILE A 48 6.13 -7.06 5.19
N TRP A 49 7.21 -7.43 4.51
CA TRP A 49 8.20 -8.36 5.08
C TRP A 49 8.80 -7.82 6.38
N GLN A 50 9.15 -6.53 6.43
CA GLN A 50 9.61 -5.92 7.68
C GLN A 50 8.50 -5.77 8.73
N ALA A 51 7.25 -5.57 8.32
CA ALA A 51 6.11 -5.52 9.23
C ALA A 51 5.95 -6.85 9.98
N TYR A 52 6.10 -7.99 9.29
CA TYR A 52 6.09 -9.31 9.94
C TYR A 52 7.22 -9.44 10.97
N ARG A 53 8.45 -9.04 10.61
CA ARG A 53 9.59 -9.07 11.54
C ARG A 53 9.41 -8.13 12.73
N LEU A 54 8.78 -6.98 12.53
CA LEU A 54 8.43 -6.07 13.63
C LEU A 54 7.35 -6.70 14.53
N GLY A 55 6.36 -7.36 13.94
CA GLY A 55 5.30 -8.08 14.65
C GLY A 55 5.79 -9.24 15.53
N GLU A 56 6.99 -9.77 15.28
CA GLU A 56 7.63 -10.75 16.18
C GLU A 56 8.05 -10.13 17.53
N THR A 57 8.20 -8.79 17.58
CA THR A 57 8.70 -8.06 18.75
C THR A 57 7.62 -7.28 19.53
N VAL A 58 6.40 -7.20 19.00
CA VAL A 58 5.29 -6.45 19.61
C VAL A 58 4.03 -7.31 19.68
N ASP A 59 3.25 -7.15 20.74
CA ASP A 59 1.97 -7.83 20.86
C ASP A 59 0.89 -7.00 20.15
N LEU A 60 0.57 -7.36 18.91
CA LEU A 60 -0.46 -6.69 18.13
C LEU A 60 -1.87 -6.90 18.69
N GLU A 61 -2.11 -7.92 19.53
CA GLU A 61 -3.43 -8.14 20.12
C GLU A 61 -3.72 -7.11 21.22
N SER A 62 -2.69 -6.65 21.94
CA SER A 62 -2.79 -5.58 22.95
C SER A 62 -3.33 -4.25 22.37
N ALA A 63 -3.17 -4.00 21.06
CA ALA A 63 -3.73 -2.83 20.40
C ALA A 63 -5.27 -2.85 20.29
N GLY A 64 -5.91 -3.98 20.61
CA GLY A 64 -7.36 -4.10 20.74
C GLY A 64 -8.11 -4.04 19.41
N TRP A 65 -9.19 -3.25 19.36
CA TRP A 65 -10.12 -3.21 18.22
C TRP A 65 -9.49 -2.71 16.91
N ILE A 66 -8.36 -1.98 16.97
CA ILE A 66 -7.72 -1.44 15.77
C ILE A 66 -7.06 -2.53 14.93
N THR A 67 -6.62 -3.63 15.55
CA THR A 67 -5.96 -4.76 14.88
C THR A 67 -6.84 -5.41 13.82
N PRO A 68 -8.08 -5.86 14.13
CA PRO A 68 -8.96 -6.41 13.10
C PRO A 68 -9.38 -5.37 12.04
N VAL A 69 -9.48 -4.07 12.40
CA VAL A 69 -9.78 -3.01 11.44
C VAL A 69 -8.63 -2.81 10.45
N HIS A 70 -7.39 -2.74 10.94
CA HIS A 70 -6.20 -2.68 10.09
C HIS A 70 -6.14 -3.89 9.17
N MET A 71 -6.34 -5.10 9.70
CA MET A 71 -6.30 -6.33 8.90
C MET A 71 -7.38 -6.37 7.82
N LEU A 72 -8.58 -5.88 8.11
CA LEU A 72 -9.64 -5.75 7.11
C LEU A 72 -9.22 -4.79 6.00
N LEU A 73 -8.77 -3.58 6.35
CA LEU A 73 -8.34 -2.55 5.39
C LEU A 73 -7.16 -3.03 4.54
N ALA A 74 -6.16 -3.65 5.15
CA ALA A 74 -4.99 -4.17 4.46
C ALA A 74 -5.35 -5.27 3.45
N ARG A 75 -6.26 -6.19 3.82
CA ARG A 75 -6.79 -7.23 2.92
C ARG A 75 -7.60 -6.62 1.78
N SER A 76 -8.50 -5.68 2.08
CA SER A 76 -9.29 -4.99 1.06
C SER A 76 -8.42 -4.21 0.08
N ALA A 77 -7.40 -3.49 0.58
CA ALA A 77 -6.42 -2.81 -0.26
C ALA A 77 -5.71 -3.80 -1.20
N THR A 78 -5.18 -4.90 -0.65
CA THR A 78 -4.48 -5.93 -1.41
C THR A 78 -5.36 -6.55 -2.49
N LEU A 79 -6.59 -6.92 -2.15
CA LEU A 79 -7.56 -7.47 -3.10
C LEU A 79 -7.92 -6.48 -4.22
N SER A 80 -7.96 -5.18 -3.91
CA SER A 80 -8.26 -4.15 -4.91
C SER A 80 -7.13 -3.97 -5.95
N PHE A 81 -5.89 -4.34 -5.64
CA PHE A 81 -4.76 -4.15 -6.55
C PHE A 81 -4.89 -5.00 -7.82
N ALA A 82 -5.37 -6.24 -7.71
CA ALA A 82 -5.52 -7.14 -8.85
C ALA A 82 -6.43 -6.58 -9.95
N PRO A 83 -7.70 -6.19 -9.67
CA PRO A 83 -8.54 -5.57 -10.68
C PRO A 83 -8.01 -4.19 -11.13
N THR A 84 -7.32 -3.42 -10.27
CA THR A 84 -6.69 -2.14 -10.66
C THR A 84 -5.59 -2.35 -11.70
N ALA A 85 -4.71 -3.33 -11.46
CA ALA A 85 -3.63 -3.69 -12.36
C ALA A 85 -4.17 -4.27 -13.67
N LEU A 86 -5.16 -5.17 -13.60
CA LEU A 86 -5.80 -5.74 -14.79
C LEU A 86 -6.42 -4.64 -15.66
N LEU A 87 -7.21 -3.73 -15.08
CA LEU A 87 -7.76 -2.60 -15.81
C LEU A 87 -6.65 -1.69 -16.37
N GLY A 88 -5.57 -1.47 -15.61
CA GLY A 88 -4.41 -0.70 -16.07
C GLY A 88 -3.78 -1.31 -17.33
N LEU A 89 -3.52 -2.62 -17.33
CA LEU A 89 -2.99 -3.33 -18.49
C LEU A 89 -3.95 -3.27 -19.69
N LEU A 90 -5.25 -3.42 -19.46
CA LEU A 90 -6.25 -3.32 -20.52
C LEU A 90 -6.30 -1.92 -21.13
N THR A 91 -6.04 -0.86 -20.34
CA THR A 91 -5.96 0.51 -20.87
C THR A 91 -4.77 0.75 -21.80
N LEU A 92 -3.77 -0.14 -21.78
CA LEU A 92 -2.67 -0.10 -22.75
C LEU A 92 -3.12 -0.52 -24.16
N ARG A 93 -4.15 -1.39 -24.24
CA ARG A 93 -4.72 -1.85 -25.51
C ARG A 93 -5.78 -0.89 -26.05
N ASP A 94 -6.75 -0.51 -25.20
CA ASP A 94 -7.81 0.42 -25.57
C ASP A 94 -8.13 1.43 -24.45
N GLY A 95 -8.39 2.68 -24.82
CA GLY A 95 -8.67 3.74 -23.84
C GLY A 95 -10.03 3.64 -23.16
N ARG A 96 -10.89 2.67 -23.53
CA ARG A 96 -12.31 2.61 -23.11
C ARG A 96 -12.44 2.38 -21.61
N ARG A 97 -11.51 1.64 -21.02
CA ARG A 97 -11.52 1.27 -19.59
C ARG A 97 -10.83 2.30 -18.68
N ARG A 98 -10.33 3.42 -19.22
CA ARG A 98 -9.56 4.43 -18.46
C ARG A 98 -10.33 4.99 -17.26
N ARG A 99 -11.63 5.25 -17.43
CA ARG A 99 -12.50 5.75 -16.34
C ARG A 99 -12.61 4.75 -15.19
N TRP A 100 -12.73 3.46 -15.50
CA TRP A 100 -12.84 2.40 -14.51
C TRP A 100 -11.51 2.15 -13.81
N HIS A 101 -10.41 2.10 -14.54
CA HIS A 101 -9.06 2.05 -13.95
C HIS A 101 -8.85 3.21 -12.97
N GLY A 102 -9.18 4.44 -13.36
CA GLY A 102 -9.02 5.61 -12.49
C GLY A 102 -9.87 5.56 -11.21
N ARG A 103 -11.13 5.12 -11.30
CA ARG A 103 -11.99 4.93 -10.12
C ARG A 103 -11.43 3.89 -9.16
N LEU A 104 -11.01 2.76 -9.70
CA LEU A 104 -10.50 1.66 -8.89
C LEU A 104 -9.12 1.99 -8.30
N ALA A 105 -8.27 2.69 -9.05
CA ALA A 105 -6.99 3.20 -8.54
C ALA A 105 -7.19 4.16 -7.35
N TRP A 106 -8.20 5.04 -7.40
CA TRP A 106 -8.55 5.89 -6.26
C TRP A 106 -9.07 5.09 -5.06
N LEU A 107 -9.89 4.06 -5.29
CA LEU A 107 -10.33 3.16 -4.23
C LEU A 107 -9.14 2.42 -3.58
N SER A 108 -8.28 1.81 -4.41
CA SER A 108 -7.06 1.14 -3.95
C SER A 108 -6.19 2.09 -3.13
N PHE A 109 -5.97 3.30 -3.63
CA PHE A 109 -5.21 4.34 -2.92
C PHE A 109 -5.83 4.69 -1.56
N ALA A 110 -7.14 4.95 -1.52
CA ALA A 110 -7.83 5.30 -0.28
C ALA A 110 -7.74 4.17 0.76
N LEU A 111 -7.95 2.92 0.34
CA LEU A 111 -7.80 1.75 1.20
C LEU A 111 -6.36 1.60 1.69
N SER A 112 -5.35 1.80 0.83
CA SER A 112 -3.94 1.77 1.23
C SER A 112 -3.58 2.86 2.23
N VAL A 113 -4.08 4.08 2.06
CA VAL A 113 -3.87 5.18 3.03
C VAL A 113 -4.53 4.86 4.36
N LEU A 114 -5.77 4.38 4.37
CA LEU A 114 -6.45 3.98 5.60
C LEU A 114 -5.73 2.80 6.29
N ALA A 115 -5.27 1.81 5.53
CA ALA A 115 -4.49 0.70 6.07
C ALA A 115 -3.14 1.19 6.65
N ALA A 116 -2.48 2.14 6.00
CA ALA A 116 -1.24 2.74 6.46
C ALA A 116 -1.44 3.50 7.78
N VAL A 117 -2.47 4.35 7.86
CA VAL A 117 -2.82 5.11 9.08
C VAL A 117 -3.16 4.18 10.23
N THR A 118 -4.06 3.21 10.00
CA THR A 118 -4.46 2.24 11.03
C THR A 118 -3.31 1.30 11.43
N GLY A 119 -2.39 0.98 10.52
CA GLY A 119 -1.21 0.17 10.82
C GLY A 119 -0.22 0.89 11.73
N VAL A 120 0.05 2.18 11.47
CA VAL A 120 0.86 2.99 12.37
C VAL A 120 0.18 3.17 13.72
N TRP A 121 -1.13 3.41 13.74
CA TRP A 121 -1.91 3.50 14.99
C TRP A 121 -1.83 2.20 15.79
N MET A 122 -2.01 1.05 15.14
CA MET A 122 -1.86 -0.27 15.77
C MET A 122 -0.46 -0.45 16.39
N LEU A 123 0.61 -0.08 15.69
CA LEU A 123 1.98 -0.19 16.22
C LEU A 123 2.26 0.74 17.41
N VAL A 124 1.63 1.93 17.44
CA VAL A 124 1.77 2.87 18.57
C VAL A 124 1.08 2.36 19.83
N LEU A 125 -0.03 1.64 19.68
CA LEU A 125 -0.77 1.07 20.80
C LEU A 125 -0.26 -0.30 21.25
N ALA A 126 0.49 -1.00 20.40
CA ALA A 126 1.00 -2.33 20.71
C ALA A 126 2.07 -2.29 21.81
N GLU A 127 1.94 -3.17 22.79
CA GLU A 127 2.94 -3.36 23.85
C GLU A 127 4.14 -4.17 23.32
N PRO A 128 5.35 -3.94 23.85
CA PRO A 128 6.49 -4.83 23.60
C PRO A 128 6.18 -6.25 24.09
N ARG A 129 6.64 -7.25 23.34
CA ARG A 129 6.62 -8.65 23.81
C ARG A 129 7.71 -8.93 24.82
#